data_AF-A0A2X2C6Q1-F1
#
_entry.id   AF-A0A2X2C6Q1-F1
#
_cell.length_a   1.000
_cell.length_b   1.000
_cell.length_c   1.000
_cell.angle_alpha   90.00
_cell.angle_beta   90.00
_cell.angle_gamma   90.00
#
_symmetry.space_group_name_H-M   'P 1'
#
loop_
_entity.id
_entity.type
_entity.pdbx_description
1 polymer ?
#
loop_
_entity_poly.entity_id
_entity_poly.type
_entity_poly.pdbx_seq_one_letter_code
_entity_poly.pdbx_strand_id
1 'polypeptide(L)'
;MNTPLNGHHCPTREELRYIGIKSKQREIATPSHALLIALSQAQTGLMDAETLYVYAKHVGLEPEWDQSHHNFWVQDPNAGVLLICCELTRSTVH
;
A
#
# COMPACT_ATOMS: atom_id res chain seq x y z
N MET A 1 -34.53 30.50 -19.72
CA MET A 1 -33.11 30.28 -19.39
C MET A 1 -33.08 29.35 -18.19
N ASN A 2 -32.78 28.06 -18.40
CA ASN A 2 -32.66 27.08 -17.32
C ASN A 2 -31.19 26.74 -17.13
N THR A 3 -30.62 27.19 -16.01
CA THR A 3 -29.29 26.81 -15.55
C THR A 3 -29.39 25.41 -14.94
N PRO A 4 -28.56 24.43 -15.33
CA PRO A 4 -28.60 23.12 -14.70
C PRO A 4 -28.03 23.21 -13.27
N LEU A 5 -28.70 22.53 -12.35
CA LEU A 5 -28.27 22.30 -10.97
C LEU A 5 -26.88 21.67 -10.99
N ASN A 6 -25.92 22.33 -10.34
CA ASN A 6 -24.58 21.81 -10.07
C ASN A 6 -24.69 20.38 -9.52
N GLY A 7 -24.12 19.42 -10.25
CA GLY A 7 -23.93 18.08 -9.74
C GLY A 7 -23.10 18.15 -8.47
N HIS A 8 -23.67 17.71 -7.35
CA HIS A 8 -22.89 17.37 -6.16
C HIS A 8 -21.97 16.20 -6.53
N HIS A 9 -20.81 16.50 -7.09
CA HIS A 9 -19.70 15.56 -7.07
C HIS A 9 -19.23 15.50 -5.62
N CYS A 10 -19.77 14.54 -4.85
CA CYS A 10 -19.15 14.19 -3.57
C CYS A 10 -17.67 13.89 -3.85
N PRO A 11 -16.72 14.52 -3.15
CA PRO A 11 -15.32 14.25 -3.38
C PRO A 11 -15.06 12.77 -3.06
N THR A 12 -14.70 12.00 -4.08
CA THR A 12 -14.23 10.63 -3.94
C THR A 12 -12.75 10.67 -3.64
N ARG A 13 -12.34 10.07 -2.51
CA ARG A 13 -10.93 9.85 -2.18
C ARG A 13 -10.53 8.47 -2.70
N GLU A 14 -9.51 8.44 -3.55
CA GLU A 14 -8.83 7.20 -3.91
C GLU A 14 -7.71 6.93 -2.89
N GLU A 15 -7.64 5.71 -2.38
CA GLU A 15 -6.63 5.29 -1.41
C GLU A 15 -6.17 3.87 -1.74
N LEU A 16 -4.86 3.69 -1.83
CA LEU A 16 -4.25 2.38 -2.03
C LEU A 16 -4.04 1.72 -0.66
N ARG A 17 -4.83 0.69 -0.35
CA ARG A 17 -4.83 0.04 0.97
C ARG A 17 -4.05 -1.26 0.94
N TYR A 18 -3.22 -1.48 1.95
CA TYR A 18 -2.53 -2.74 2.17
C TYR A 18 -3.52 -3.86 2.55
N ILE A 19 -3.42 -5.01 1.89
CA ILE A 19 -4.30 -6.18 2.12
C ILE A 19 -3.55 -7.46 2.48
N GLY A 20 -2.22 -7.50 2.34
CA GLY A 20 -1.43 -8.67 2.71
C GLY A 20 -0.07 -8.72 2.03
N ILE A 21 0.71 -9.76 2.36
CA ILE A 21 2.01 -10.03 1.74
C ILE A 21 2.05 -11.42 1.11
N LYS A 22 2.87 -11.59 0.07
CA LYS A 22 3.24 -12.90 -0.50
C LYS A 22 4.76 -12.98 -0.62
N SER A 23 5.36 -14.13 -0.33
CA SER A 23 6.78 -14.35 -0.60
C SER A 23 6.98 -15.12 -1.90
N LYS A 24 8.10 -14.86 -2.59
CA LYS A 24 8.55 -15.75 -3.69
C LYS A 24 9.09 -17.09 -3.16
N GLN A 25 9.46 -17.15 -1.89
CA GLN A 25 10.03 -18.34 -1.26
C GLN A 25 8.91 -19.22 -0.67
N ARG A 26 9.12 -20.55 -0.69
CA ARG A 26 8.18 -21.53 -0.11
C ARG A 26 8.03 -21.40 1.40
N GLU A 27 9.08 -20.95 2.07
CA GLU A 27 9.09 -20.69 3.51
C GLU A 27 9.32 -19.20 3.72
N ILE A 28 8.40 -18.56 4.45
CA ILE A 28 8.51 -17.14 4.77
C ILE A 28 9.34 -17.02 6.05
N ALA A 29 10.59 -16.61 5.91
CA ALA A 29 11.35 -16.11 7.05
C ALA A 29 10.69 -14.81 7.56
N THR A 30 10.79 -14.56 8.86
CA THR A 30 10.15 -13.40 9.49
C THR A 30 10.70 -12.09 8.89
N PRO A 31 9.84 -11.18 8.41
CA PRO A 31 10.27 -9.88 7.92
C PRO A 31 11.08 -9.10 8.95
N SER A 32 11.93 -8.18 8.49
CA SER A 32 12.63 -7.27 9.38
C SER A 32 11.67 -6.51 10.29
N HIS A 33 12.14 -6.16 11.49
CA HIS A 33 11.31 -5.46 12.47
C HIS A 33 10.76 -4.12 11.93
N ALA A 34 11.56 -3.41 11.14
CA ALA A 34 11.16 -2.17 10.49
C ALA A 34 9.99 -2.40 9.52
N LEU A 35 10.04 -3.46 8.70
CA LEU A 35 8.95 -3.80 7.80
C LEU A 35 7.71 -4.27 8.56
N LEU A 36 7.85 -5.05 9.62
CA LEU A 36 6.72 -5.48 10.47
C LEU A 36 5.95 -4.31 11.08
N ILE A 37 6.67 -3.29 11.58
CA ILE A 37 6.03 -2.07 12.11
C ILE A 37 5.20 -1.39 11.02
N ALA A 38 5.80 -1.22 9.84
CA ALA A 38 5.15 -0.52 8.73
C ALA A 38 3.90 -1.27 8.24
N LEU A 39 3.99 -2.60 8.11
CA LEU A 39 2.85 -3.45 7.77
C LEU A 39 1.75 -3.39 8.83
N SER A 40 2.11 -3.32 10.12
CA SER A 40 1.13 -3.17 11.21
C SER A 40 0.40 -1.83 11.15
N GLN A 41 1.11 -0.73 10.85
CA GLN A 41 0.50 0.58 10.66
C GLN A 41 -0.40 0.61 9.41
N ALA A 42 0.02 -0.04 8.32
CA ALA A 42 -0.78 -0.14 7.11
C ALA A 42 -2.04 -0.99 7.33
N GLN A 43 -1.94 -2.11 8.04
CA GLN A 43 -3.07 -2.98 8.39
C GLN A 43 -4.14 -2.26 9.23
N THR A 44 -3.73 -1.31 10.06
CA THR A 44 -4.62 -0.49 10.91
C THR A 44 -5.15 0.75 10.20
N GLY A 45 -4.73 1.00 8.96
CA GLY A 45 -5.13 2.19 8.18
C GLY A 45 -4.45 3.49 8.63
N LEU A 46 -3.39 3.41 9.44
CA LEU A 46 -2.57 4.58 9.81
C LEU A 46 -1.63 4.98 8.67
N MET A 47 -1.40 4.09 7.71
CA MET A 47 -0.49 4.26 6.59
C MET A 47 -1.14 3.67 5.33
N ASP A 48 -1.24 4.46 4.26
CA ASP A 48 -1.59 3.92 2.95
C ASP A 48 -0.39 3.22 2.29
N ALA A 49 -0.62 2.51 1.20
CA ALA A 49 0.42 1.75 0.51
C ALA A 49 1.50 2.64 -0.11
N GLU A 50 1.17 3.87 -0.52
CA GLU A 50 2.16 4.83 -1.03
C GLU A 50 3.10 5.29 0.08
N THR A 51 2.56 5.59 1.25
CA THR A 51 3.34 5.94 2.45
C THR A 51 4.17 4.76 2.92
N LEU A 52 3.63 3.53 2.85
CA LEU A 52 4.36 2.30 3.15
C LEU A 52 5.55 2.10 2.19
N TYR A 53 5.35 2.37 0.90
CA TYR A 53 6.41 2.32 -0.11
C TYR A 53 7.53 3.33 0.20
N VAL A 54 7.17 4.58 0.53
CA VAL A 54 8.15 5.62 0.91
C VAL A 54 8.88 5.25 2.20
N TYR A 55 8.15 4.73 3.20
CA TYR A 55 8.74 4.28 4.46
C TYR A 55 9.76 3.17 4.23
N ALA A 56 9.43 2.17 3.40
CA ALA A 56 10.34 1.08 3.07
C ALA A 56 11.67 1.61 2.50
N LYS A 57 11.63 2.59 1.57
CA LYS A 57 12.86 3.27 1.10
C LYS A 57 13.61 3.96 2.22
N HIS A 58 12.89 4.66 3.09
CA HIS A 58 13.49 5.45 4.17
C HIS A 58 14.25 4.57 5.17
N VAL A 59 13.75 3.36 5.46
CA VAL A 59 14.40 2.40 6.36
C VAL A 59 15.46 1.53 5.66
N GLY A 60 15.82 1.85 4.42
CA GLY A 60 16.90 1.18 3.68
C GLY A 60 16.49 -0.12 2.99
N LEU A 61 15.19 -0.38 2.82
CA LEU A 61 14.71 -1.45 1.94
C LEU A 61 14.66 -0.95 0.50
N GLU A 62 14.60 -1.88 -0.44
CA GLU A 62 14.54 -1.59 -1.88
C GLU A 62 13.16 -1.96 -2.44
N PRO A 63 12.16 -1.05 -2.38
CA PRO A 63 10.84 -1.30 -2.92
C PRO A 63 10.71 -0.91 -4.40
N GLU A 64 10.00 -1.73 -5.17
CA GLU A 64 9.76 -1.55 -6.60
C GLU A 64 8.28 -1.83 -6.95
N TRP A 65 7.59 -0.86 -7.56
CA TRP A 65 6.21 -1.04 -7.99
C TRP A 65 6.09 -2.16 -9.03
N ASP A 66 5.06 -3.00 -8.90
CA ASP A 66 4.64 -3.93 -9.95
C ASP A 66 4.05 -3.14 -11.13
N GLN A 67 4.07 -3.72 -12.33
CA GLN A 67 3.49 -3.17 -13.57
C GLN A 67 2.03 -2.69 -13.43
N SER A 68 1.25 -3.29 -12.53
CA SER A 68 -0.13 -2.86 -12.22
C SER A 68 -0.21 -1.58 -11.39
N HIS A 69 0.91 -1.08 -10.86
CA HIS A 69 1.04 0.07 -9.95
C HIS A 69 0.20 0.01 -8.68
N HIS A 70 -0.40 -1.14 -8.36
CA HIS A 70 -1.15 -1.34 -7.12
C HIS A 70 -0.33 -2.10 -6.08
N ASN A 71 0.48 -3.07 -6.50
CA ASN A 71 1.35 -3.82 -5.59
C ASN A 71 2.79 -3.36 -5.77
N PHE A 72 3.64 -3.66 -4.80
CA PHE A 72 5.07 -3.46 -4.94
C PHE A 72 5.87 -4.57 -4.29
N TRP A 73 7.02 -4.87 -4.87
CA TRP A 73 8.00 -5.78 -4.32
C TRP A 73 8.88 -5.04 -3.32
N VAL A 74 9.36 -5.74 -2.31
CA VAL A 74 10.33 -5.24 -1.33
C VAL A 74 11.41 -6.31 -1.14
N GLN A 75 12.66 -5.93 -1.30
CA GLN A 75 13.78 -6.76 -0.87
C GLN A 75 14.01 -6.56 0.64
N ASP A 76 13.64 -7.56 1.44
CA ASP A 76 13.90 -7.59 2.88
C ASP A 76 15.16 -8.41 3.16
N PRO A 77 16.07 -7.95 4.04
CA PRO A 77 17.30 -8.67 4.36
C PRO A 77 17.07 -9.99 5.09
N ASN A 78 15.95 -10.15 5.81
CA ASN A 78 15.63 -11.35 6.58
C ASN A 78 14.69 -12.28 5.82
N ALA A 79 13.65 -11.73 5.20
CA ALA A 79 12.58 -12.49 4.55
C ALA A 79 12.75 -12.67 3.04
N GLY A 80 13.79 -12.07 2.44
CA GLY A 80 14.00 -12.07 1.01
C GLY A 80 13.00 -11.17 0.27
N VAL A 81 12.63 -11.56 -0.95
CA VAL A 81 11.72 -10.78 -1.79
C VAL A 81 10.27 -11.02 -1.39
N LEU A 82 9.61 -9.96 -0.93
CA LEU A 82 8.20 -9.94 -0.56
C LEU A 82 7.38 -9.09 -1.53
N LEU A 83 6.21 -9.56 -1.94
CA LEU A 83 5.18 -8.78 -2.60
C LEU A 83 4.26 -8.18 -1.54
N ILE A 84 4.16 -6.86 -1.51
CA ILE A 84 3.17 -6.13 -0.75
C ILE A 84 1.93 -5.98 -1.63
N CYS A 85 0.85 -6.67 -1.26
CA CYS A 85 -0.41 -6.65 -1.99
C CYS A 85 -1.24 -5.47 -1.51
N CYS A 86 -1.77 -4.69 -2.45
CA CYS A 86 -2.65 -3.57 -2.14
C CYS A 86 -3.87 -3.56 -3.05
N GLU A 87 -4.93 -2.91 -2.57
CA GLU A 87 -6.17 -2.69 -3.32
C GLU A 87 -6.43 -1.20 -3.44
N LEU A 88 -6.84 -0.75 -4.64
CA LEU A 88 -7.30 0.62 -4.81
C LEU A 88 -8.75 0.71 -4.31
N THR A 89 -8.95 1.47 -3.25
CA THR A 89 -10.27 1.75 -2.68
C THR A 89 -10.74 3.13 -3.06
N ARG A 90 -12.05 3.28 -3.29
CA ARG A 90 -12.71 4.56 -3.55
C ARG A 90 -13.72 4.80 -2.46
N SER A 91 -13.47 5.83 -1.65
CA SER A 91 -14.36 6.21 -0.55
C SER A 91 -15.04 7.54 -0.85
N THR A 92 -16.36 7.59 -0.69
CA THR A 92 -17.11 8.85 -0.74
C THR A 92 -16.86 9.61 0.55
N VAL A 93 -16.28 10.81 0.45
CA VAL A 93 -16.16 11.72 1.59
C VAL A 93 -17.51 12.43 1.75
N HIS A 94 -18.19 12.16 2.86
CA HIS A 94 -19.48 12.77 3.22
C HIS A 94 -19.28 14.01 4.09
#